data_AF-A0A2U9IBN6-F1
#
_entry.id   AF-A0A2U9IBN6-F1
#
_cell.length_a   1.000
_cell.length_b   1.000
_cell.length_c   1.000
_cell.angle_alpha   90.00
_cell.angle_beta   90.00
_cell.angle_gamma   90.00
#
_symmetry.space_group_name_H-M   'P 1'
#
loop_
_entity.id
_entity.type
_entity.pdbx_description
1 polymer ?
#
loop_
_entity_poly.entity_id
_entity_poly.type
_entity_poly.pdbx_seq_one_letter_code
_entity_poly.pdbx_strand_id
1 'polypeptide(L)'
;MFICKNGIINDFTFYIDNENAILIRKTDILIKKQGINVRLCKDLDKNAVNILLSALKNGFYNIYYKGYLLIYNIGYGYGLYRILKINYIDDILSEKTIQLLNGKISQEEYEKCMTKLKNEKGLKGFTIVAIDEFSLLSENINWDLFSYKVDKLENCHEINAKISDKIEIGNLKFDIQKEAEFVDLAAFITLFNIINGKYIGNFEIKDGEGYIYKPFTEINITNIGNTRICGKIRLPKEKPCAFGDGISFYSDNTNTLNEVISDINKIKEISGKLK
;
A
#
# COMPACT_ATOMS: atom_id res chain seq x y z
N MET A 1 2.08 -19.80 3.89
CA MET A 1 3.08 -18.71 3.78
C MET A 1 3.81 -18.58 5.11
N PHE A 2 5.02 -18.03 5.15
CA PHE A 2 5.73 -17.78 6.41
C PHE A 2 5.69 -16.29 6.75
N ILE A 3 5.26 -15.96 7.96
CA ILE A 3 5.38 -14.61 8.52
C ILE A 3 6.53 -14.57 9.51
N CYS A 4 7.37 -13.55 9.38
CA CYS A 4 8.58 -13.33 10.15
C CYS A 4 8.44 -12.02 10.92
N LYS A 5 9.30 -11.79 11.91
CA LYS A 5 9.29 -10.57 12.74
C LYS A 5 9.34 -9.28 11.93
N ASN A 6 10.03 -9.31 10.79
CA ASN A 6 10.31 -8.16 9.92
C ASN A 6 9.86 -8.38 8.46
N GLY A 7 8.95 -9.34 8.19
CA GLY A 7 8.51 -9.59 6.82
C GLY A 7 7.69 -10.84 6.59
N ILE A 8 7.50 -11.21 5.32
CA ILE A 8 6.68 -12.37 4.87
C ILE A 8 7.40 -13.07 3.71
N ILE A 9 7.35 -14.41 3.68
CA ILE A 9 7.86 -15.27 2.61
C ILE A 9 6.71 -16.09 2.02
N ASN A 10 6.48 -15.95 0.71
CA ASN A 10 5.46 -16.71 -0.02
C ASN A 10 5.68 -16.64 -1.54
N ASP A 11 6.59 -17.42 -2.13
CA ASP A 11 7.06 -17.29 -3.54
C ASP A 11 7.68 -15.92 -3.94
N PHE A 12 7.50 -14.91 -3.10
CA PHE A 12 8.09 -13.58 -3.08
C PHE A 12 8.57 -13.30 -1.64
N THR A 13 9.27 -12.19 -1.46
CA THR A 13 9.73 -11.77 -0.13
C THR A 13 9.29 -10.34 0.15
N PHE A 14 8.54 -10.17 1.23
CA PHE A 14 8.16 -8.88 1.77
C PHE A 14 9.01 -8.57 3.01
N TYR A 15 9.49 -7.34 3.10
CA TYR A 15 10.23 -6.79 4.24
C TYR A 15 9.55 -5.53 4.71
N ILE A 16 9.58 -5.30 6.02
CA ILE A 16 9.07 -4.06 6.59
C ILE A 16 9.85 -3.70 7.86
N ASP A 17 10.20 -2.43 7.96
CA ASP A 17 10.81 -1.82 9.13
C ASP A 17 10.03 -0.53 9.49
N ASN A 18 10.59 0.32 10.36
CA ASN A 18 9.93 1.55 10.80
C ASN A 18 9.79 2.61 9.69
N GLU A 19 10.58 2.53 8.62
CA GLU A 19 10.69 3.55 7.58
C GLU A 19 10.30 3.04 6.19
N ASN A 20 10.44 1.73 5.97
CA ASN A 20 10.38 1.11 4.66
C ASN A 20 9.45 -0.12 4.64
N ALA A 21 8.75 -0.30 3.53
CA ALA A 21 8.12 -1.57 3.16
C ALA A 21 8.58 -1.96 1.75
N ILE A 22 9.08 -3.17 1.58
CA ILE A 22 9.71 -3.65 0.34
C ILE A 22 9.10 -4.99 -0.04
N LEU A 23 8.54 -5.11 -1.24
CA LEU A 23 8.04 -6.36 -1.81
C LEU A 23 8.88 -6.76 -3.01
N ILE A 24 9.69 -7.80 -2.86
CA ILE A 24 10.55 -8.37 -3.91
C ILE A 24 9.77 -9.48 -4.63
N ARG A 25 9.45 -9.26 -5.90
CA ARG A 25 8.76 -10.22 -6.77
C ARG A 25 9.67 -10.68 -7.89
N LYS A 26 9.22 -11.68 -8.66
CA LYS A 26 9.98 -12.21 -9.81
C LYS A 26 10.23 -11.16 -10.90
N THR A 27 9.29 -10.23 -11.09
CA THR A 27 9.28 -9.25 -12.19
C THR A 27 9.84 -7.88 -11.82
N ASP A 28 9.67 -7.49 -10.57
CA ASP A 28 9.96 -6.15 -10.06
C ASP A 28 10.08 -6.14 -8.54
N ILE A 29 10.58 -5.03 -8.00
CA ILE A 29 10.55 -4.73 -6.57
C ILE A 29 9.66 -3.51 -6.35
N LEU A 30 8.73 -3.60 -5.39
CA LEU A 30 7.92 -2.48 -4.93
C LEU A 30 8.48 -1.96 -3.61
N ILE A 31 8.62 -0.66 -3.48
CA ILE A 31 9.19 -0.01 -2.30
C ILE A 31 8.23 1.10 -1.86
N LYS A 32 7.94 1.18 -0.56
CA LYS A 32 7.36 2.37 0.09
C LYS A 32 8.39 2.89 1.10
N LYS A 33 8.71 4.17 1.01
CA LYS A 33 9.64 4.88 1.90
C LYS A 33 9.20 6.33 2.07
N GLN A 34 8.94 6.77 3.29
CA GLN A 34 8.67 8.19 3.63
C GLN A 34 7.65 8.87 2.69
N GLY A 35 6.53 8.21 2.39
CA GLY A 35 5.48 8.73 1.49
C GLY A 35 5.76 8.63 -0.01
N ILE A 36 6.90 8.03 -0.38
CA ILE A 36 7.27 7.71 -1.76
C ILE A 36 7.03 6.21 -2.00
N ASN A 37 6.40 5.89 -3.12
CA ASN A 37 6.21 4.53 -3.61
C ASN A 37 6.95 4.37 -4.94
N VAL A 38 7.79 3.35 -5.06
CA VAL A 38 8.62 3.10 -6.26
C VAL A 38 8.44 1.65 -6.73
N ARG A 39 8.37 1.48 -8.05
CA ARG A 39 8.43 0.19 -8.74
C ARG A 39 9.74 0.09 -9.52
N LEU A 40 10.60 -0.83 -9.11
CA LEU A 40 11.84 -1.18 -9.78
C LEU A 40 11.62 -2.35 -10.75
N CYS A 41 11.38 -2.05 -12.01
CA CYS A 41 11.37 -3.05 -13.09
C CYS A 41 12.79 -3.26 -13.64
N LYS A 42 13.06 -4.44 -14.23
CA LYS A 42 14.36 -4.80 -14.81
C LYS A 42 14.81 -3.83 -15.93
N ASP A 43 13.87 -3.27 -16.68
CA ASP A 43 14.08 -2.40 -17.83
C ASP A 43 13.80 -0.91 -17.50
N LEU A 44 13.94 -0.53 -16.23
CA LEU A 44 13.78 0.85 -15.77
C LEU A 44 15.01 1.69 -16.14
N ASP A 45 14.80 2.76 -16.91
CA ASP A 45 15.83 3.77 -17.16
C ASP A 45 15.91 4.73 -15.96
N LYS A 46 16.77 4.39 -15.01
CA LYS A 46 16.98 5.19 -13.79
C LYS A 46 17.42 6.63 -14.09
N ASN A 47 18.17 6.86 -15.17
CA ASN A 47 18.62 8.20 -15.53
C ASN A 47 17.46 9.07 -16.00
N ALA A 48 16.56 8.50 -16.82
CA ALA A 48 15.36 9.20 -17.25
C ALA A 48 14.46 9.56 -16.05
N VAL A 49 14.26 8.63 -15.11
CA VAL A 49 13.47 8.92 -13.90
C VAL A 49 14.17 9.97 -13.02
N ASN A 50 15.48 9.92 -12.84
CA ASN A 50 16.23 10.92 -12.08
C ASN A 50 16.13 12.33 -12.67
N ILE A 51 16.08 12.46 -13.99
CA ILE A 51 15.83 13.76 -14.66
C ILE A 51 14.45 14.28 -14.29
N LEU A 52 13.42 13.43 -14.33
CA LEU A 52 12.05 13.82 -13.94
C LEU A 52 11.94 14.17 -12.45
N LEU A 53 12.61 13.43 -11.56
CA LEU A 53 12.68 13.75 -10.13
C LEU A 53 13.37 15.09 -9.88
N SER A 54 14.45 15.38 -10.64
CA SER A 54 15.14 16.68 -10.56
C SER A 54 14.25 17.82 -11.06
N ALA A 55 13.49 17.59 -12.13
CA ALA A 55 12.53 18.55 -12.63
C ALA A 55 11.41 18.82 -11.59
N LEU A 56 10.91 17.78 -10.93
CA LEU A 56 9.92 17.92 -9.85
C LEU A 56 10.43 18.81 -8.72
N LYS A 57 11.67 18.59 -8.27
CA LYS A 57 12.31 19.44 -7.24
C LYS A 57 12.45 20.90 -7.66
N ASN A 58 12.57 21.15 -8.96
CA ASN A 58 12.64 22.49 -9.55
C ASN A 58 11.25 23.09 -9.85
N GLY A 59 10.16 22.46 -9.36
CA GLY A 59 8.80 23.00 -9.46
C GLY A 59 8.03 22.59 -10.71
N PHE A 60 8.58 21.71 -11.56
CA PHE A 60 7.86 21.21 -12.74
C PHE A 60 6.99 20.00 -12.39
N TYR A 61 5.77 19.94 -12.94
CA TYR A 61 4.79 18.91 -12.55
C TYR A 61 4.10 18.22 -13.73
N ASN A 62 4.46 18.55 -14.97
CA ASN A 62 3.93 17.93 -16.19
C ASN A 62 5.03 17.88 -17.27
N ILE A 63 5.94 16.90 -17.16
CA ILE A 63 7.11 16.77 -18.05
C ILE A 63 7.25 15.34 -18.57
N TYR A 64 7.54 15.23 -19.86
CA TYR A 64 7.86 13.99 -20.55
C TYR A 64 9.37 13.83 -20.75
N TYR A 65 9.94 12.65 -20.57
CA TYR A 65 11.32 12.36 -20.98
C TYR A 65 11.53 10.87 -21.24
N LYS A 66 12.03 10.51 -22.43
CA LYS A 66 12.41 9.13 -22.81
C LYS A 66 11.37 8.05 -22.46
N GLY A 67 10.11 8.29 -22.78
CA GLY A 67 9.02 7.36 -22.49
C GLY A 67 8.58 7.34 -21.02
N TYR A 68 8.94 8.36 -20.25
CA TYR A 68 8.41 8.60 -18.91
C TYR A 68 7.68 9.93 -18.85
N LEU A 69 6.67 10.00 -18.01
CA LEU A 69 5.83 11.17 -17.85
C LEU A 69 5.65 11.48 -16.36
N LEU A 70 6.17 12.63 -15.92
CA LEU A 70 5.84 13.26 -14.65
C LEU A 70 4.50 13.97 -14.80
N ILE A 71 3.54 13.67 -13.93
CA ILE A 71 2.24 14.35 -13.82
C ILE A 71 1.89 14.58 -12.36
N TYR A 72 1.12 15.63 -12.09
CA TYR A 72 0.43 15.84 -10.83
C TYR A 72 -1.05 15.48 -10.97
N ASN A 73 -1.55 14.64 -10.07
CA ASN A 73 -2.95 14.29 -9.99
C ASN A 73 -3.56 14.91 -8.74
N ILE A 74 -4.51 15.82 -8.93
CA ILE A 74 -5.27 16.42 -7.82
C ILE A 74 -6.18 15.34 -7.21
N GLY A 75 -6.16 15.22 -5.89
CA GLY A 75 -7.09 14.43 -5.09
C GLY A 75 -8.00 15.31 -4.22
N TYR A 76 -9.08 14.73 -3.68
CA TYR A 76 -9.87 15.38 -2.63
C TYR A 76 -9.03 15.38 -1.34
N GLY A 77 -8.44 16.53 -0.99
CA GLY A 77 -7.53 16.70 0.14
C GLY A 77 -6.14 17.10 -0.32
N TYR A 78 -5.36 16.12 -0.80
CA TYR A 78 -3.95 16.29 -1.20
C TYR A 78 -3.67 15.63 -2.54
N GLY A 79 -2.74 16.21 -3.31
CA GLY A 79 -2.36 15.69 -4.62
C GLY A 79 -1.28 14.60 -4.54
N LEU A 80 -1.09 13.91 -5.66
CA LEU A 80 -0.03 12.92 -5.80
C LEU A 80 0.72 13.13 -7.10
N TYR A 81 2.05 13.25 -7.01
CA TYR A 81 2.93 13.29 -8.16
C TYR A 81 3.22 11.87 -8.62
N ARG A 82 3.07 11.61 -9.92
CA ARG A 82 3.35 10.32 -10.53
C ARG A 82 4.39 10.46 -11.61
N ILE A 83 5.34 9.53 -11.64
CA ILE A 83 6.14 9.24 -12.83
C ILE A 83 5.58 7.97 -13.43
N LEU A 84 5.01 8.09 -14.63
CA LEU A 84 4.47 6.99 -15.41
C LEU A 84 5.51 6.54 -16.44
N LYS A 85 5.69 5.22 -16.61
CA LYS A 85 6.32 4.66 -17.81
C LYS A 85 5.23 4.50 -18.85
N ILE A 86 5.37 5.19 -19.97
CA ILE A 86 4.38 5.22 -21.05
C ILE A 86 4.86 4.42 -22.25
N ASN A 87 3.92 3.84 -22.99
CA ASN A 87 4.21 2.91 -24.09
C ASN A 87 4.66 3.61 -25.39
N TYR A 88 5.26 4.80 -25.28
CA TYR A 88 5.60 5.65 -26.41
C TYR A 88 6.86 6.49 -26.14
N ILE A 89 7.81 6.41 -27.06
CA ILE A 89 9.06 7.18 -27.04
C ILE A 89 8.99 8.29 -28.10
N ASP A 90 9.31 9.51 -27.68
CA ASP A 90 9.32 10.73 -28.49
C ASP A 90 10.62 11.48 -28.23
N ASP A 91 11.56 11.34 -29.17
CA ASP A 91 12.87 11.96 -29.02
C ASP A 91 12.80 13.48 -29.12
N ILE A 92 11.89 14.01 -29.96
CA ILE A 92 11.68 15.45 -30.14
C ILE A 92 11.18 16.06 -28.84
N LEU A 93 10.20 15.44 -28.20
CA LEU A 93 9.70 15.94 -26.92
C LEU A 93 10.74 15.78 -25.80
N SER A 94 11.55 14.72 -25.83
CA SER A 94 12.66 14.56 -24.90
C SER A 94 13.71 15.68 -25.06
N GLU A 95 14.04 16.06 -26.28
CA GLU A 95 14.91 17.21 -26.57
C GLU A 95 14.29 18.52 -26.08
N LYS A 96 12.99 18.73 -26.32
CA LYS A 96 12.26 19.90 -25.82
C LYS A 96 12.26 19.96 -24.30
N THR A 97 12.14 18.84 -23.62
CA THR A 97 12.31 18.77 -22.15
C THR A 97 13.69 19.24 -21.71
N ILE A 98 14.76 18.76 -22.35
CA ILE A 98 16.11 19.23 -22.02
C ILE A 98 16.28 20.73 -22.33
N GLN A 99 15.67 21.24 -23.40
CA GLN A 99 15.67 22.66 -23.71
C GLN A 99 14.93 23.46 -22.62
N LEU A 100 13.77 22.99 -22.16
CA LEU A 100 12.99 23.62 -21.08
C LEU A 100 13.78 23.66 -19.78
N LEU A 101 14.33 22.52 -19.35
CA LEU A 101 15.10 22.41 -18.11
C LEU A 101 16.37 23.27 -18.11
N ASN A 102 16.91 23.58 -19.28
CA ASN A 102 18.05 24.49 -19.46
C ASN A 102 17.64 25.96 -19.72
N GLY A 103 16.34 26.29 -19.66
CA GLY A 103 15.82 27.64 -19.88
C GLY A 103 15.90 28.13 -21.33
N LYS A 104 16.08 27.24 -22.31
CA LYS A 104 16.17 27.59 -23.74
C LYS A 104 14.82 27.81 -24.41
N ILE A 105 13.76 27.24 -23.85
CA ILE A 105 12.37 27.44 -24.30
C ILE A 105 11.49 27.78 -23.10
N SER A 106 10.37 28.45 -23.33
CA SER A 106 9.41 28.76 -22.26
C SER A 106 8.54 27.56 -21.90
N GLN A 107 7.97 27.60 -20.70
CA GLN A 107 6.96 26.64 -20.24
C GLN A 107 5.75 26.59 -21.19
N GLU A 108 5.31 27.74 -21.71
CA GLU A 108 4.18 27.84 -22.64
C GLU A 108 4.47 27.13 -23.97
N GLU A 109 5.68 27.29 -24.52
CA GLU A 109 6.10 26.59 -25.74
C GLU A 109 6.09 25.08 -25.51
N TYR A 110 6.62 24.62 -24.37
CA TYR A 110 6.66 23.21 -24.01
C TYR A 110 5.25 22.61 -23.84
N GLU A 111 4.34 23.33 -23.18
CA GLU A 111 2.97 22.87 -22.95
C GLU A 111 2.18 22.69 -24.25
N LYS A 112 2.43 23.51 -25.28
CA LYS A 112 1.87 23.33 -26.63
C LYS A 112 2.33 21.99 -27.24
N CYS A 113 3.61 21.64 -27.11
CA CYS A 113 4.14 20.36 -27.56
C CYS A 113 3.52 19.18 -26.80
N MET A 114 3.42 19.29 -25.47
CA MET A 114 2.80 18.27 -24.61
C MET A 114 1.32 18.03 -24.95
N THR A 115 0.56 19.10 -25.20
CA THR A 115 -0.88 19.02 -25.51
C THR A 115 -1.12 18.32 -26.84
N LYS A 116 -0.31 18.65 -27.85
CA LYS A 116 -0.34 17.97 -29.15
C LYS A 116 -0.16 16.46 -28.98
N LEU A 117 0.86 16.04 -28.21
CA LEU A 117 1.11 14.63 -27.98
C LEU A 117 -0.04 13.93 -27.25
N LYS A 118 -0.58 14.55 -26.19
CA LYS A 118 -1.72 14.00 -25.43
C LYS A 118 -2.93 13.74 -26.33
N ASN A 119 -3.24 14.67 -27.23
CA ASN A 119 -4.38 14.58 -28.14
C ASN A 119 -4.18 13.53 -29.25
N GLU A 120 -2.96 13.41 -29.79
CA GLU A 120 -2.68 12.51 -30.92
C GLU A 120 -2.51 11.05 -30.52
N LYS A 121 -1.92 10.79 -29.34
CA LYS A 121 -1.47 9.44 -28.98
C LYS A 121 -2.19 8.83 -27.79
N GLY A 122 -2.83 9.63 -26.94
CA GLY A 122 -3.41 9.17 -25.68
C GLY A 122 -2.33 8.56 -24.78
N LEU A 123 -1.82 9.33 -23.82
CA LEU A 123 -0.74 8.86 -22.95
C LEU A 123 -1.26 7.83 -21.95
N LYS A 124 -1.06 6.54 -22.27
CA LYS A 124 -1.29 5.41 -21.37
C LYS A 124 0.04 4.88 -20.87
N GLY A 125 0.11 4.60 -19.58
CA GLY A 125 1.27 4.06 -18.92
C GLY A 125 0.95 3.52 -17.55
N PHE A 126 1.96 3.02 -16.87
CA PHE A 126 1.85 2.53 -15.50
C PHE A 126 2.77 3.30 -14.56
N THR A 127 2.34 3.46 -13.32
CA THR A 127 3.07 4.19 -12.29
C THR A 127 4.37 3.47 -11.94
N ILE A 128 5.49 4.18 -12.05
CA ILE A 128 6.81 3.77 -11.57
C ILE A 128 7.11 4.44 -10.24
N VAL A 129 6.80 5.73 -10.11
CA VAL A 129 6.99 6.48 -8.86
C VAL A 129 5.70 7.20 -8.52
N ALA A 130 5.32 7.17 -7.25
CA ALA A 130 4.24 7.94 -6.68
C ALA A 130 4.75 8.66 -5.42
N ILE A 131 4.58 9.98 -5.36
CA ILE A 131 5.07 10.82 -4.26
C ILE A 131 3.88 11.61 -3.73
N ASP A 132 3.55 11.41 -2.46
CA ASP A 132 2.58 12.25 -1.75
C ASP A 132 3.11 13.69 -1.71
N GLU A 133 2.25 14.65 -2.08
CA GLU A 133 2.55 16.07 -2.10
C GLU A 133 3.19 16.58 -0.80
N PHE A 134 2.75 16.10 0.35
CA PHE A 134 3.35 16.50 1.62
C PHE A 134 4.75 15.99 1.84
N SER A 135 5.06 14.86 1.22
CA SER A 135 6.41 14.32 1.31
C SER A 135 7.39 15.35 0.74
N LEU A 136 7.05 16.02 -0.37
CA LEU A 136 7.92 17.05 -0.99
C LEU A 136 8.29 18.21 -0.05
N LEU A 137 7.45 18.50 0.94
CA LEU A 137 7.69 19.55 1.93
C LEU A 137 8.59 19.08 3.08
N SER A 138 8.84 17.78 3.19
CA SER A 138 9.69 17.21 4.24
C SER A 138 11.16 17.34 3.86
N GLU A 139 11.95 17.94 4.76
CA GLU A 139 13.41 18.03 4.64
C GLU A 139 14.11 16.66 4.70
N ASN A 140 13.39 15.62 5.13
CA ASN A 140 13.95 14.29 5.41
C ASN A 140 13.69 13.26 4.31
N ILE A 141 13.15 13.62 3.13
CA ILE A 141 13.04 12.66 2.02
C ILE A 141 14.43 12.19 1.60
N ASN A 142 14.64 10.88 1.65
CA ASN A 142 15.74 10.25 0.93
C ASN A 142 15.36 10.04 -0.55
N TRP A 143 16.03 10.77 -1.44
CA TRP A 143 15.84 10.69 -2.89
C TRP A 143 16.62 9.58 -3.59
N ASP A 144 17.38 8.78 -2.85
CA ASP A 144 17.95 7.55 -3.36
C ASP A 144 16.88 6.45 -3.39
N LEU A 145 15.91 6.63 -4.30
CA LEU A 145 14.71 5.81 -4.40
C LEU A 145 14.96 4.38 -4.91
N PHE A 146 16.15 4.15 -5.47
CA PHE A 146 16.51 2.91 -6.16
C PHE A 146 17.52 2.06 -5.40
N SER A 147 17.99 2.54 -4.25
CA SER A 147 18.76 1.75 -3.32
C SER A 147 17.84 1.26 -2.20
N TYR A 148 17.90 -0.04 -1.95
CA TYR A 148 17.25 -0.64 -0.81
C TYR A 148 18.16 -1.73 -0.26
N LYS A 149 18.14 -1.87 1.06
CA LYS A 149 18.82 -2.94 1.77
C LYS A 149 17.77 -3.68 2.57
N VAL A 150 17.86 -4.99 2.56
CA VAL A 150 16.98 -5.86 3.33
C VAL A 150 17.83 -6.65 4.30
N ASP A 151 17.44 -6.64 5.56
CA ASP A 151 18.03 -7.51 6.57
C ASP A 151 17.52 -8.94 6.39
N LYS A 152 18.14 -9.89 7.09
CA LYS A 152 17.65 -11.27 7.08
C LYS A 152 16.27 -11.33 7.76
N LEU A 153 15.37 -12.17 7.23
CA LEU A 153 14.11 -12.45 7.91
C LEU A 153 14.33 -13.34 9.13
N GLU A 154 13.72 -12.96 10.25
CA GLU A 154 13.91 -13.60 11.55
C GLU A 154 12.60 -14.13 12.16
N ASN A 155 12.70 -15.18 12.96
CA ASN A 155 11.58 -15.77 13.72
C ASN A 155 10.33 -16.02 12.87
N CYS A 156 10.50 -16.84 11.82
CA CYS A 156 9.44 -17.12 10.86
C CYS A 156 8.51 -18.25 11.34
N HIS A 157 7.21 -18.01 11.23
CA HIS A 157 6.14 -18.95 11.56
C HIS A 157 5.23 -19.18 10.36
N GLU A 158 4.80 -20.42 10.17
CA GLU A 158 3.83 -20.72 9.13
C GLU A 158 2.46 -20.17 9.51
N ILE A 159 1.81 -19.51 8.54
CA ILE A 159 0.43 -19.08 8.62
C ILE A 159 -0.30 -19.46 7.33
N ASN A 160 -1.54 -19.91 7.51
CA ASN A 160 -2.47 -20.11 6.42
C ASN A 160 -3.28 -18.82 6.22
N ALA A 161 -2.77 -17.93 5.38
CA ALA A 161 -3.44 -16.71 4.95
C ALA A 161 -3.55 -16.69 3.43
N LYS A 162 -4.58 -16.01 2.91
CA LYS A 162 -4.76 -15.75 1.48
C LYS A 162 -4.90 -14.26 1.23
N ILE A 163 -4.34 -13.81 0.11
CA ILE A 163 -4.43 -12.42 -0.33
C ILE A 163 -5.17 -12.43 -1.66
N SER A 164 -6.32 -11.75 -1.71
CA SER A 164 -7.12 -11.48 -2.89
C SER A 164 -7.46 -9.99 -2.95
N ASP A 165 -8.70 -9.64 -3.27
CA ASP A 165 -9.33 -8.35 -2.95
C ASP A 165 -9.40 -8.06 -1.42
N LYS A 166 -9.25 -9.10 -0.58
CA LYS A 166 -9.19 -9.04 0.88
C LYS A 166 -8.06 -9.91 1.42
N ILE A 167 -7.80 -9.77 2.72
CA ILE A 167 -6.86 -10.65 3.44
C ILE A 167 -7.68 -11.64 4.24
N GLU A 168 -7.55 -12.92 3.90
CA GLU A 168 -8.26 -14.01 4.56
C GLU A 168 -7.33 -14.76 5.52
N ILE A 169 -7.72 -14.89 6.78
CA ILE A 169 -7.02 -15.71 7.79
C ILE A 169 -8.07 -16.54 8.52
N GLY A 170 -8.11 -17.85 8.26
CA GLY A 170 -9.19 -18.70 8.74
C GLY A 170 -10.55 -18.21 8.23
N ASN A 171 -11.49 -17.94 9.14
CA ASN A 171 -12.82 -17.42 8.83
C ASN A 171 -12.91 -15.88 8.79
N LEU A 172 -11.79 -15.17 8.98
CA LEU A 172 -11.73 -13.71 9.02
C LEU A 172 -11.32 -13.16 7.65
N LYS A 173 -12.02 -12.13 7.18
CA LYS A 173 -11.68 -11.39 5.95
C LYS A 173 -11.51 -9.91 6.24
N PHE A 174 -10.32 -9.38 6.03
CA PHE A 174 -9.97 -8.00 6.32
C PHE A 174 -9.86 -7.17 5.03
N ASP A 175 -10.35 -5.94 5.08
CA ASP A 175 -10.17 -5.00 3.99
C ASP A 175 -8.71 -4.55 3.90
N ILE A 176 -8.18 -4.47 2.68
CA ILE A 176 -6.83 -3.98 2.42
C ILE A 176 -6.80 -2.47 2.68
N GLN A 177 -5.95 -2.05 3.62
CA GLN A 177 -5.75 -0.63 3.91
C GLN A 177 -4.90 -0.01 2.81
N LYS A 178 -5.32 1.13 2.26
CA LYS A 178 -4.62 1.84 1.18
C LYS A 178 -3.41 2.61 1.72
N GLU A 179 -2.47 1.87 2.28
CA GLU A 179 -1.23 2.41 2.84
C GLU A 179 -0.13 2.63 1.80
N ALA A 180 -0.28 2.08 0.61
CA ALA A 180 0.67 2.20 -0.50
C ALA A 180 -0.07 2.42 -1.82
N GLU A 181 0.60 3.04 -2.79
CA GLU A 181 0.03 3.24 -4.14
C GLU A 181 -0.18 1.90 -4.86
N PHE A 182 0.75 0.96 -4.68
CA PHE A 182 0.67 -0.34 -5.31
C PHE A 182 -0.17 -1.30 -4.46
N VAL A 183 -1.26 -1.80 -5.04
CA VAL A 183 -2.24 -2.68 -4.38
C VAL A 183 -1.57 -3.88 -3.72
N ASP A 184 -0.65 -4.55 -4.42
CA ASP A 184 0.04 -5.72 -3.87
C ASP A 184 0.85 -5.36 -2.63
N LEU A 185 1.61 -4.24 -2.67
CA LEU A 185 2.39 -3.77 -1.53
C LEU A 185 1.48 -3.40 -0.35
N ALA A 186 0.37 -2.72 -0.62
CA ALA A 186 -0.63 -2.38 0.39
C ALA A 186 -1.23 -3.62 1.05
N ALA A 187 -1.46 -4.69 0.29
CA ALA A 187 -1.95 -5.97 0.81
C ALA A 187 -0.94 -6.61 1.77
N PHE A 188 0.35 -6.65 1.45
CA PHE A 188 1.37 -7.21 2.36
C PHE A 188 1.56 -6.37 3.62
N ILE A 189 1.54 -5.04 3.50
CA ILE A 189 1.57 -4.15 4.66
C ILE A 189 0.36 -4.42 5.56
N THR A 190 -0.84 -4.53 4.98
CA THR A 190 -2.05 -4.79 5.75
C THR A 190 -2.00 -6.16 6.43
N LEU A 191 -1.55 -7.22 5.74
CA LEU A 191 -1.40 -8.56 6.33
C LEU A 191 -0.43 -8.52 7.51
N PHE A 192 0.70 -7.84 7.32
CA PHE A 192 1.69 -7.67 8.37
C PHE A 192 1.14 -6.89 9.56
N ASN A 193 0.34 -5.84 9.32
CA ASN A 193 -0.34 -5.08 10.37
C ASN A 193 -1.39 -5.91 11.11
N ILE A 194 -2.14 -6.79 10.43
CA ILE A 194 -3.08 -7.72 11.07
C ILE A 194 -2.33 -8.64 12.04
N ILE A 195 -1.26 -9.28 11.58
CA ILE A 195 -0.53 -10.27 12.38
C ILE A 195 0.26 -9.63 13.52
N ASN A 196 0.82 -8.44 13.34
CA ASN A 196 1.46 -7.70 14.42
C ASN A 196 0.48 -6.97 15.34
N GLY A 197 -0.82 -7.19 15.13
CA GLY A 197 -1.84 -6.59 15.96
C GLY A 197 -2.09 -5.12 15.69
N LYS A 198 -1.51 -4.48 14.69
CA LYS A 198 -1.67 -3.04 14.42
C LYS A 198 -2.94 -2.70 13.62
N TYR A 199 -3.65 -3.69 13.08
CA TYR A 199 -4.84 -3.46 12.27
C TYR A 199 -6.00 -2.89 13.10
N ILE A 200 -6.59 -1.80 12.60
CA ILE A 200 -7.81 -1.18 13.11
C ILE A 200 -8.75 -1.02 11.92
N GLY A 201 -9.94 -1.60 11.98
CA GLY A 201 -10.84 -1.64 10.85
C GLY A 201 -11.93 -2.69 10.96
N ASN A 202 -12.77 -2.73 9.94
CA ASN A 202 -13.82 -3.73 9.80
C ASN A 202 -13.22 -5.06 9.31
N PHE A 203 -13.88 -6.15 9.66
CA PHE A 203 -13.62 -7.45 9.06
C PHE A 203 -14.94 -8.18 8.84
N GLU A 204 -14.99 -9.00 7.81
CA GLU A 204 -16.12 -9.87 7.52
C GLU A 204 -15.84 -11.27 8.05
N ILE A 205 -16.93 -11.97 8.37
CA ILE A 205 -16.96 -13.39 8.66
C ILE A 205 -18.08 -14.01 7.81
N LYS A 206 -18.12 -15.34 7.71
CA LYS A 206 -19.01 -16.06 6.77
C LYS A 206 -20.46 -15.56 6.75
N ASP A 207 -21.05 -15.28 7.91
CA ASP A 207 -22.43 -14.82 8.07
C ASP A 207 -22.51 -13.64 9.05
N GLY A 208 -21.61 -12.67 8.93
CA GLY A 208 -21.57 -11.53 9.84
C GLY A 208 -20.36 -10.63 9.66
N GLU A 209 -20.18 -9.71 10.59
CA GLU A 209 -19.16 -8.67 10.52
C GLU A 209 -18.60 -8.37 11.90
N GLY A 210 -17.43 -7.75 11.91
CA GLY A 210 -16.78 -7.30 13.12
C GLY A 210 -15.94 -6.05 12.90
N TYR A 211 -15.51 -5.49 14.02
CA TYR A 211 -14.72 -4.28 14.06
C TYR A 211 -13.64 -4.39 15.14
N ILE A 212 -12.41 -4.12 14.75
CA ILE A 212 -11.24 -4.04 15.63
C ILE A 212 -10.87 -2.58 15.80
N TYR A 213 -10.71 -2.16 17.05
CA TYR A 213 -10.37 -0.78 17.42
C TYR A 213 -9.30 -0.66 18.50
N LYS A 214 -8.64 -1.77 18.83
CA LYS A 214 -7.37 -1.81 19.57
C LYS A 214 -6.48 -2.91 19.00
N PRO A 215 -5.17 -2.87 19.29
CA PRO A 215 -4.28 -3.91 18.82
C PRO A 215 -4.69 -5.32 19.25
N PHE A 216 -4.48 -6.35 18.41
CA PHE A 216 -4.83 -7.74 18.77
C PHE A 216 -4.22 -8.19 20.11
N THR A 217 -3.03 -7.70 20.46
CA THR A 217 -2.37 -7.98 21.75
C THR A 217 -3.11 -7.43 22.97
N GLU A 218 -3.98 -6.44 22.78
CA GLU A 218 -4.77 -5.79 23.84
C GLU A 218 -6.26 -6.18 23.79
N ILE A 219 -6.70 -6.81 22.69
CA ILE A 219 -8.08 -7.23 22.54
C ILE A 219 -8.40 -8.28 23.60
N ASN A 220 -9.57 -8.22 24.24
CA ASN A 220 -10.08 -9.32 25.07
C ASN A 220 -11.57 -9.49 24.82
N ILE A 221 -12.02 -10.73 24.64
CA ILE A 221 -13.44 -11.05 24.50
C ILE A 221 -13.96 -11.40 25.88
N THR A 222 -14.88 -10.58 26.39
CA THR A 222 -15.41 -10.72 27.76
C THR A 222 -16.88 -11.12 27.78
N ASN A 223 -17.60 -10.88 26.69
CA ASN A 223 -19.03 -11.14 26.58
C ASN A 223 -19.32 -11.95 25.31
N ILE A 224 -20.12 -13.01 25.45
CA ILE A 224 -20.60 -13.86 24.35
C ILE A 224 -22.09 -14.14 24.61
N GLY A 225 -22.95 -13.82 23.65
CA GLY A 225 -24.39 -14.07 23.79
C GLY A 225 -25.24 -13.46 22.67
N ASN A 226 -26.55 -13.63 22.77
CA ASN A 226 -27.50 -12.99 21.85
C ASN A 226 -27.84 -11.59 22.35
N THR A 227 -27.60 -10.59 21.51
CA THR A 227 -27.87 -9.19 21.87
C THR A 227 -28.13 -8.35 20.61
N ARG A 228 -28.83 -7.22 20.79
CA ARG A 228 -28.94 -6.17 19.75
C ARG A 228 -27.80 -5.16 19.82
N ILE A 229 -27.11 -5.09 20.96
CA ILE A 229 -25.98 -4.18 21.19
C ILE A 229 -24.74 -5.05 21.36
N CYS A 230 -23.96 -5.15 20.29
CA CYS A 230 -22.76 -5.95 20.19
C CYS A 230 -21.53 -5.05 20.32
N GLY A 231 -21.20 -4.65 21.55
CA GLY A 231 -20.14 -3.66 21.81
C GLY A 231 -20.36 -2.36 21.03
N LYS A 232 -19.50 -2.08 20.05
CA LYS A 232 -19.61 -0.90 19.17
C LYS A 232 -20.61 -1.04 18.02
N ILE A 233 -21.22 -2.22 17.84
CA ILE A 233 -22.13 -2.52 16.74
C ILE A 233 -23.57 -2.57 17.26
N ARG A 234 -24.48 -1.82 16.62
CA ARG A 234 -25.91 -1.87 16.90
C ARG A 234 -26.63 -2.64 15.80
N LEU A 235 -27.32 -3.70 16.17
CA LEU A 235 -27.99 -4.62 15.25
C LEU A 235 -29.49 -4.35 15.15
N PRO A 236 -30.10 -4.56 13.96
CA PRO A 236 -31.54 -4.38 13.79
C PRO A 236 -32.35 -5.35 14.65
N LYS A 237 -31.88 -6.60 14.78
CA LYS A 237 -32.46 -7.69 15.58
C LYS A 237 -31.37 -8.36 16.43
N GLU A 238 -31.78 -9.15 17.43
CA GLU A 238 -30.84 -9.94 18.23
C GLU A 238 -30.10 -10.96 17.36
N LYS A 239 -28.78 -11.05 17.54
CA LYS A 239 -27.93 -12.07 16.90
C LYS A 239 -26.86 -12.57 17.88
N PRO A 240 -26.30 -13.77 17.65
CA PRO A 240 -25.07 -14.22 18.28
C PRO A 240 -23.95 -13.18 18.12
N CYS A 241 -23.38 -12.75 19.24
CA CYS A 241 -22.38 -11.70 19.30
C CYS A 241 -21.31 -12.03 20.33
N ALA A 242 -20.07 -11.62 20.02
CA ALA A 242 -18.96 -11.59 20.95
C ALA A 242 -18.31 -10.21 20.93
N PHE A 243 -18.04 -9.67 22.12
CA PHE A 243 -17.38 -8.37 22.27
C PHE A 243 -16.60 -8.27 23.57
N GLY A 244 -15.73 -7.28 23.62
CA GLY A 244 -15.02 -6.88 24.83
C GLY A 244 -14.08 -5.74 24.51
N ASP A 245 -12.96 -5.68 25.20
CA ASP A 245 -11.98 -4.62 24.98
C ASP A 245 -11.40 -4.74 23.58
N GLY A 246 -11.55 -3.69 22.78
CA GLY A 246 -10.85 -3.57 21.50
C GLY A 246 -11.48 -4.30 20.31
N ILE A 247 -12.54 -5.10 20.52
CA ILE A 247 -13.21 -5.83 19.43
C ILE A 247 -14.72 -5.95 19.65
N SER A 248 -15.47 -6.02 18.56
CA SER A 248 -16.89 -6.38 18.56
C SER A 248 -17.22 -7.11 17.26
N PHE A 249 -17.93 -8.24 17.33
CA PHE A 249 -18.36 -8.97 16.13
C PHE A 249 -19.59 -9.82 16.38
N TYR A 250 -20.38 -10.03 15.33
CA TYR A 250 -21.61 -10.79 15.38
C TYR A 250 -21.69 -11.75 14.19
N SER A 251 -22.45 -12.83 14.34
CA SER A 251 -22.78 -13.76 13.26
C SER A 251 -24.24 -14.17 13.36
N ASP A 252 -24.84 -14.58 12.24
CA ASP A 252 -26.13 -15.29 12.26
C ASP A 252 -26.02 -16.73 12.80
N ASN A 253 -24.80 -17.25 13.01
CA ASN A 253 -24.55 -18.61 13.49
C ASN A 253 -23.54 -18.66 14.65
N THR A 254 -23.95 -19.25 15.78
CA THR A 254 -23.12 -19.40 17.00
C THR A 254 -21.85 -20.23 16.76
N ASN A 255 -21.88 -21.23 15.87
CA ASN A 255 -20.69 -22.02 15.56
C ASN A 255 -19.65 -21.17 14.83
N THR A 256 -20.06 -20.36 13.86
CA THR A 256 -19.19 -19.38 13.18
C THR A 256 -18.54 -18.43 14.19
N LEU A 257 -19.29 -17.99 15.21
CA LEU A 257 -18.76 -17.13 16.27
C LEU A 257 -17.60 -17.81 17.02
N ASN A 258 -17.75 -19.07 17.41
CA ASN A 258 -16.71 -19.83 18.12
C ASN A 258 -15.47 -20.08 17.26
N GLU A 259 -15.65 -20.38 15.97
CA GLU A 259 -14.54 -20.54 15.03
C GLU A 259 -13.75 -19.22 14.89
N VAL A 260 -14.45 -18.09 14.78
CA VAL A 260 -13.86 -16.76 14.70
C VAL A 260 -13.07 -16.41 15.96
N ILE A 261 -13.59 -16.75 17.16
CA ILE A 261 -12.85 -16.59 18.43
C ILE A 261 -11.55 -17.39 18.40
N SER A 262 -11.60 -18.64 17.93
CA SER A 262 -10.42 -19.49 17.78
C SER A 262 -9.39 -18.85 16.83
N ASP A 263 -9.82 -18.34 15.68
CA ASP A 263 -8.92 -17.72 14.70
C ASP A 263 -8.29 -16.42 15.23
N ILE A 264 -9.06 -15.59 15.96
CA ILE A 264 -8.53 -14.41 16.67
C ILE A 264 -7.44 -14.81 17.68
N ASN A 265 -7.67 -15.86 18.46
CA ASN A 265 -6.70 -16.34 19.44
C ASN A 265 -5.42 -16.89 18.77
N LYS A 266 -5.53 -17.56 17.62
CA LYS A 266 -4.36 -17.98 16.84
C LYS A 266 -3.56 -16.78 16.33
N ILE A 267 -4.23 -15.74 15.81
CA ILE A 267 -3.56 -14.50 15.38
C ILE A 267 -2.80 -13.88 16.56
N LYS A 268 -3.43 -13.80 17.74
CA LYS A 268 -2.78 -13.32 18.97
C LYS A 268 -1.55 -14.14 19.36
N GLU A 269 -1.64 -15.46 19.31
CA GLU A 269 -0.54 -16.35 19.65
C GLU A 269 0.65 -16.14 18.69
N ILE A 270 0.39 -16.07 17.38
CA ILE A 270 1.40 -15.80 16.36
C ILE A 270 2.03 -14.42 16.61
N SER A 271 1.21 -13.40 16.85
CA SER A 271 1.66 -12.04 17.19
C SER A 271 2.62 -12.02 18.39
N GLY A 272 2.30 -12.81 19.42
CA GLY A 272 3.15 -12.96 20.61
C GLY A 272 4.51 -13.62 20.33
N LYS A 273 4.57 -14.57 19.39
CA LYS A 273 5.80 -15.26 19.00
C LYS A 273 6.74 -14.42 18.11
N LEU A 274 6.21 -13.38 17.46
CA LEU A 274 6.97 -12.51 16.56
C LEU A 274 7.71 -11.36 17.25
N LYS A 275 7.42 -11.09 18.54
CA LYS A 275 8.08 -10.03 19.34
C LYS A 275 9.51 -10.43 19.72
#